data_AF-A0A2P0QEW7-F1
#
_entry.id   AF-A0A2P0QEW7-F1
#
_cell.length_a   1.000
_cell.length_b   1.000
_cell.length_c   1.000
_cell.angle_alpha   90.00
_cell.angle_beta   90.00
_cell.angle_gamma   90.00
#
_symmetry.space_group_name_H-M   'P 1'
#
loop_
_entity.id
_entity.type
_entity.pdbx_description
1 polymer ?
#
loop_
_entity_poly.entity_id
_entity_poly.type
_entity_poly.pdbx_seq_one_letter_code
_entity_poly.pdbx_strand_id
1 'polypeptide(L)'
;MSALRKAGDFPNKSVVEYATVKVEIPHRLVPSNLRNEHYEDEDFVKGLSVSPTGRLSYKTLYLDSKELAERFADRLADLFKNRPYRDHYKLAVSVERTTMTVTATKGKIKHSDQVASYLAGE
;
A
#
# COMPACT_ATOMS: atom_id res chain seq x y z
N MET A 1 -10.33 -13.70 9.56
CA MET A 1 -9.57 -12.47 9.27
C MET A 1 -9.35 -11.77 10.60
N SER A 2 -8.10 -11.63 11.03
CA SER A 2 -7.82 -10.89 12.27
C SER A 2 -7.73 -9.40 11.96
N ALA A 3 -8.65 -8.61 12.49
CA ALA A 3 -8.59 -7.16 12.34
C ALA A 3 -7.38 -6.59 13.09
N LEU A 4 -6.68 -5.66 12.45
CA LEU A 4 -5.57 -4.92 13.06
C LEU A 4 -6.08 -3.94 14.10
N ARG A 5 -5.23 -3.70 15.11
CA ARG A 5 -5.57 -2.86 16.27
C ARG A 5 -6.05 -1.47 15.87
N LYS A 6 -7.11 -1.04 16.54
CA LYS A 6 -7.79 0.25 16.33
C LYS A 6 -7.35 1.25 17.41
N ALA A 7 -7.80 2.49 17.24
CA ALA A 7 -7.65 3.52 18.25
C ALA A 7 -8.24 3.03 19.59
N GLY A 8 -7.51 3.21 20.68
CA GLY A 8 -7.91 2.72 22.00
C GLY A 8 -7.35 1.34 22.38
N ASP A 9 -6.85 0.54 21.44
CA ASP A 9 -6.27 -0.78 21.72
C ASP A 9 -4.81 -0.70 22.22
N PHE A 10 -4.18 0.46 22.10
CA PHE A 10 -2.82 0.74 22.56
C PHE A 10 -2.82 1.63 23.81
N PRO A 11 -1.76 1.57 24.65
CA PRO A 11 -1.61 2.48 25.79
C PRO A 11 -1.73 3.96 25.40
N ASN A 12 -1.17 4.31 24.23
CA ASN A 12 -1.49 5.57 23.58
C ASN A 12 -2.74 5.39 22.70
N LYS A 13 -3.87 5.92 23.17
CA LYS A 13 -5.20 5.77 22.53
C LYS A 13 -5.28 6.34 21.12
N SER A 14 -4.36 7.22 20.73
CA SER A 14 -4.30 7.80 19.38
C SER A 14 -3.62 6.89 18.36
N VAL A 15 -2.92 5.84 18.80
CA VAL A 15 -2.21 4.93 17.89
C VAL A 15 -3.21 4.00 17.20
N VAL A 16 -3.07 3.89 15.88
CA VAL A 16 -3.84 2.97 15.03
C VAL A 16 -2.86 2.14 14.22
N GLU A 17 -3.15 0.85 14.10
CA GLU A 17 -2.39 -0.08 13.27
C GLU A 17 -3.11 -0.28 11.92
N TYR A 18 -2.34 -0.33 10.84
CA TYR A 18 -2.84 -0.59 9.49
C TYR A 18 -1.87 -1.46 8.71
N ALA A 19 -2.39 -2.26 7.79
CA ALA A 19 -1.59 -2.95 6.81
C ALA A 19 -1.49 -2.08 5.55
N THR A 20 -0.38 -2.20 4.84
CA THR A 20 -0.15 -1.52 3.58
C THR A 20 0.71 -2.39 2.68
N VAL A 21 0.71 -2.08 1.38
CA VAL A 21 1.59 -2.69 0.40
C VAL A 21 2.58 -1.64 -0.06
N LYS A 22 3.85 -1.88 0.20
CA LYS A 22 4.96 -1.07 -0.28
C LYS A 22 5.48 -1.63 -1.59
N VAL A 23 5.87 -0.72 -2.47
CA VAL A 23 6.49 -1.03 -3.75
C VAL A 23 7.84 -0.37 -3.79
N GLU A 24 8.86 -1.11 -4.24
CA GLU A 24 10.16 -0.53 -4.59
C GLU A 24 10.42 -0.83 -6.06
N ILE A 25 10.72 0.21 -6.83
CA ILE A 25 11.11 0.12 -8.25
C ILE A 25 12.25 1.12 -8.52
N PRO A 26 13.14 0.84 -9.49
CA PRO A 26 14.13 1.81 -9.96
C PRO A 26 13.45 3.07 -10.46
N HIS A 27 14.00 4.23 -10.12
CA HIS A 27 13.45 5.55 -10.47
C HIS A 27 13.25 5.72 -11.98
N ARG A 28 14.19 5.22 -12.81
CA ARG A 28 14.05 5.22 -14.27
C ARG A 28 12.76 4.55 -14.77
N LEU A 29 12.22 3.58 -14.03
CA LEU A 29 11.01 2.84 -14.38
C LEU A 29 9.74 3.37 -13.71
N VAL A 30 9.87 4.34 -12.81
CA VAL A 30 8.73 5.04 -12.21
C VAL A 30 8.01 5.83 -13.31
N PRO A 31 6.67 5.76 -13.38
CA PRO A 31 5.88 6.61 -14.27
C PRO A 31 6.28 8.09 -14.14
N SER A 32 6.39 8.82 -15.25
CA SER A 32 6.90 10.20 -15.26
C SER A 32 6.16 11.14 -14.31
N ASN A 33 4.86 10.93 -14.11
CA ASN A 33 4.03 11.70 -13.18
C ASN A 33 4.29 11.42 -11.68
N LEU A 34 5.11 10.41 -11.37
CA LEU A 34 5.53 10.01 -10.02
C LEU A 34 7.05 10.11 -9.82
N ARG A 35 7.81 10.51 -10.86
CA ARG A 35 9.25 10.73 -10.73
C ARG A 35 9.50 11.94 -9.83
N ASN A 36 10.49 11.80 -8.97
CA ASN A 36 10.94 12.85 -8.06
C ASN A 36 12.40 13.19 -8.41
N GLU A 37 12.70 14.46 -8.62
CA GLU A 37 14.02 14.97 -9.04
C GLU A 37 15.16 14.69 -8.04
N HIS A 38 14.83 14.33 -6.80
CA HIS A 38 15.81 14.01 -5.76
C HIS A 38 16.33 12.56 -5.80
N TYR A 39 15.85 11.73 -6.73
CA TYR A 39 16.33 10.36 -6.93
C TYR A 39 17.14 10.28 -8.22
N GLU A 40 18.25 9.55 -8.19
CA GLU A 40 18.97 9.18 -9.40
C GLU A 40 18.27 8.00 -10.10
N ASP A 41 18.51 7.85 -11.41
CA ASP A 41 17.81 6.86 -12.25
C ASP A 41 17.93 5.41 -11.75
N GLU A 42 19.07 5.07 -11.14
CA GLU A 42 19.36 3.74 -10.58
C GLU A 42 18.83 3.55 -9.15
N ASP A 43 18.43 4.63 -8.47
CA ASP A 43 17.93 4.54 -7.11
C ASP A 43 16.59 3.82 -7.06
N PHE A 44 16.45 2.93 -6.08
CA PHE A 44 15.16 2.37 -5.75
C PHE A 44 14.34 3.39 -4.98
N VAL A 45 13.21 3.79 -5.56
CA VAL A 45 12.31 4.74 -4.93
C VAL A 45 11.63 4.10 -3.74
N LYS A 46 11.88 4.66 -2.55
CA LYS A 46 11.25 4.24 -1.30
C LYS A 46 9.95 4.99 -1.07
N GLY A 47 9.03 4.35 -0.35
CA GLY A 47 7.75 4.97 0.04
C GLY A 47 6.67 4.96 -1.04
N LEU A 48 6.92 4.32 -2.19
CA LEU A 48 5.84 4.00 -3.12
C LEU A 48 4.92 2.96 -2.49
N SER A 49 3.63 3.17 -2.71
CA SER A 49 2.55 2.26 -2.37
C SER A 49 1.65 2.13 -3.59
N VAL A 50 0.45 1.61 -3.38
CA VAL A 50 -0.55 1.35 -4.41
C VAL A 50 -1.89 1.92 -3.99
N SER A 51 -2.64 2.43 -4.96
CA SER A 51 -4.04 2.75 -4.77
C SER A 51 -4.84 1.47 -4.47
N PRO A 52 -6.06 1.58 -3.90
CA PRO A 52 -6.98 0.46 -3.76
C PRO A 52 -7.33 -0.28 -5.07
N THR A 53 -6.97 0.30 -6.22
CA THR A 53 -7.19 -0.25 -7.57
C THR A 53 -5.88 -0.71 -8.25
N GLY A 54 -4.77 -0.71 -7.51
CA GLY A 54 -3.48 -1.25 -7.96
C GLY A 54 -2.63 -0.34 -8.84
N ARG A 55 -2.89 0.98 -8.84
CA ARG A 55 -2.00 1.97 -9.47
C ARG A 55 -0.93 2.41 -8.49
N LEU A 56 0.31 2.61 -8.95
CA LEU A 56 1.37 3.19 -8.13
C LEU A 56 0.96 4.56 -7.58
N SER A 57 1.28 4.83 -6.32
CA SER A 57 1.00 6.11 -5.66
C SER A 57 1.92 6.32 -4.45
N TYR A 58 2.17 7.58 -4.10
CA TYR A 58 2.77 7.93 -2.80
C TYR A 58 1.74 8.05 -1.68
N LYS A 59 0.45 7.91 -1.99
CA LYS A 59 -0.60 7.91 -0.96
C LYS A 59 -0.56 6.59 -0.21
N THR A 60 -0.58 6.68 1.12
CA THR A 60 -0.64 5.52 1.99
C THR A 60 -1.94 4.76 1.79
N LEU A 61 -1.83 3.48 1.45
CA LEU A 61 -2.94 2.54 1.54
C LEU A 61 -3.11 2.11 3.00
N TYR A 62 -4.33 2.21 3.50
CA TYR A 62 -4.68 1.84 4.87
C TYR A 62 -5.60 0.63 4.82
N LEU A 63 -5.11 -0.55 5.17
CA LEU A 63 -5.92 -1.77 5.22
C LEU A 63 -6.16 -2.21 6.66
N ASP A 64 -7.32 -2.79 6.88
CA ASP A 64 -7.79 -3.21 8.19
C ASP A 64 -7.27 -4.57 8.66
N SER A 65 -6.71 -5.35 7.74
CA SER A 65 -6.22 -6.70 7.97
C SER A 65 -4.96 -6.96 7.13
N LYS A 66 -4.05 -7.76 7.69
CA LYS A 66 -2.82 -8.18 7.01
C LYS A 66 -3.15 -9.12 5.85
N GLU A 67 -4.12 -10.00 6.06
CA GLU A 67 -4.57 -10.99 5.09
C GLU A 67 -5.17 -10.33 3.85
N LEU A 68 -5.90 -9.21 3.99
CA LEU A 68 -6.37 -8.44 2.84
C LEU A 68 -5.21 -7.82 2.06
N ALA A 69 -4.17 -7.34 2.76
CA ALA A 69 -2.97 -6.79 2.13
C ALA A 69 -2.17 -7.86 1.38
N GLU A 70 -2.06 -9.07 1.95
CA GLU A 70 -1.40 -10.23 1.31
C GLU A 70 -2.14 -10.65 0.03
N ARG A 71 -3.45 -10.87 0.12
CA ARG A 71 -4.28 -11.19 -1.07
C ARG A 71 -4.20 -10.11 -2.14
N PHE A 72 -4.16 -8.84 -1.72
CA PHE A 72 -4.00 -7.74 -2.65
C PHE A 72 -2.60 -7.72 -3.27
N ALA A 73 -1.55 -8.00 -2.50
CA ALA A 73 -0.17 -8.09 -3.01
C ALA A 73 -0.02 -9.20 -4.07
N ASP A 74 -0.63 -10.37 -3.87
CA ASP A 74 -0.65 -11.44 -4.87
C ASP A 74 -1.31 -10.97 -6.16
N ARG A 75 -2.47 -10.30 -6.03
CA ARG A 75 -3.16 -9.75 -7.19
C ARG A 75 -2.35 -8.66 -7.91
N LEU A 76 -1.63 -7.83 -7.16
CA LEU A 76 -0.77 -6.79 -7.73
C LEU A 76 0.41 -7.41 -8.49
N ALA A 77 0.96 -8.52 -8.00
CA ALA A 77 2.02 -9.23 -8.72
C ALA A 77 1.54 -9.66 -10.11
N ASP A 78 0.32 -10.18 -10.23
CA ASP A 78 -0.28 -10.51 -11.54
C ASP A 78 -0.49 -9.27 -12.42
N LEU A 79 -0.99 -8.18 -11.84
CA LEU A 79 -1.18 -6.92 -12.57
C LEU A 79 0.15 -6.32 -13.06
N PHE A 80 1.22 -6.48 -12.27
CA PHE A 80 2.54 -5.89 -12.54
C PHE A 80 3.29 -6.64 -13.64
N LYS A 81 2.96 -7.91 -13.93
CA LYS A 81 3.51 -8.67 -15.06
C LYS A 81 3.32 -7.97 -16.41
N ASN A 82 2.26 -7.18 -16.54
CA ASN A 82 1.91 -6.43 -17.76
C ASN A 82 2.47 -5.00 -17.78
N ARG A 83 3.36 -4.63 -16.84
CA ARG A 83 3.91 -3.27 -16.71
C ARG A 83 5.37 -3.20 -17.18
N PRO A 84 5.85 -2.00 -17.56
CA PRO A 84 7.25 -1.82 -17.99
C PRO A 84 8.30 -2.21 -16.93
N TYR A 85 7.92 -2.20 -15.65
CA TYR A 85 8.78 -2.54 -14.51
C TYR A 85 8.61 -3.97 -13.99
N ARG A 86 7.98 -4.87 -14.75
CA ARG A 86 7.63 -6.24 -14.30
C ARG A 86 8.78 -7.05 -13.71
N ASP A 87 10.01 -6.85 -14.20
CA ASP A 87 11.19 -7.62 -13.77
C ASP A 87 12.02 -6.87 -12.72
N HIS A 88 11.58 -5.68 -12.32
CA HIS A 88 12.34 -4.73 -11.52
C HIS A 88 11.49 -4.11 -10.41
N TYR A 89 10.58 -4.88 -9.81
CA TYR A 89 9.80 -4.44 -8.66
C TYR A 89 9.95 -5.38 -7.46
N LYS A 90 9.80 -4.82 -6.27
CA LYS A 90 9.59 -5.57 -5.03
C LYS A 90 8.29 -5.14 -4.40
N LEU A 91 7.42 -6.10 -4.09
CA LEU A 91 6.21 -5.89 -3.29
C LEU A 91 6.47 -6.39 -1.87
N ALA A 92 6.14 -5.57 -0.88
CA ALA A 92 6.25 -5.95 0.52
C ALA A 92 4.99 -5.54 1.28
N VAL A 93 4.35 -6.50 1.94
CA VAL A 93 3.28 -6.23 2.90
C VAL A 93 3.91 -5.77 4.21
N SER A 94 3.47 -4.62 4.71
CA SER A 94 3.95 -4.04 5.96
C SER A 94 2.78 -3.72 6.87
N VAL A 95 2.92 -4.00 8.17
CA VAL A 95 2.00 -3.54 9.20
C VAL A 95 2.66 -2.38 9.92
N GLU A 96 2.02 -1.21 9.88
CA GLU A 96 2.55 0.03 10.41
C GLU A 96 1.60 0.64 11.44
N ARG A 97 2.15 1.57 12.23
CA ARG A 97 1.42 2.30 13.26
C ARG A 97 1.48 3.78 12.96
N THR A 98 0.37 4.47 13.14
CA THR A 98 0.28 5.93 13.01
C THR A 98 -0.52 6.54 14.13
N THR A 99 -0.19 7.78 14.48
CA THR A 99 -0.96 8.62 15.40
C THR A 99 -2.00 9.47 14.69
N MET A 100 -2.07 9.43 13.35
CA MET A 100 -3.09 10.11 12.54
C MET A 100 -4.42 9.35 12.60
N THR A 101 -5.02 9.28 13.79
CA THR A 101 -6.15 8.40 14.12
C THR A 101 -7.32 8.53 13.15
N VAL A 102 -7.77 9.76 12.88
CA VAL A 102 -8.95 10.02 12.04
C VAL A 102 -8.69 9.59 10.59
N THR A 103 -7.53 9.96 10.05
CA THR A 103 -7.13 9.61 8.68
C THR A 103 -7.00 8.10 8.51
N ALA A 104 -6.30 7.44 9.44
CA ALA A 104 -6.11 5.99 9.40
C ALA A 104 -7.43 5.24 9.57
N THR A 105 -8.30 5.66 10.49
CA THR A 105 -9.58 4.97 10.74
C THR A 105 -10.52 5.10 9.55
N LYS A 106 -10.69 6.32 9.00
CA LYS A 106 -11.51 6.53 7.80
C LYS A 106 -10.90 5.86 6.57
N GLY A 107 -9.57 5.92 6.44
CA GLY A 107 -8.80 5.27 5.40
C GLY A 107 -8.97 3.76 5.40
N LYS A 108 -8.83 3.11 6.58
CA LYS A 108 -9.01 1.66 6.74
C LYS A 108 -10.35 1.20 6.22
N ILE A 109 -11.45 1.85 6.60
CA ILE A 109 -12.80 1.49 6.13
C ILE A 109 -12.88 1.62 4.61
N LYS A 110 -12.64 2.82 4.08
CA LYS A 110 -12.80 3.11 2.66
C LYS A 110 -11.89 2.25 1.77
N HIS A 111 -10.61 2.17 2.10
CA HIS A 111 -9.64 1.48 1.27
C HIS A 111 -9.83 -0.04 1.35
N SER A 112 -10.15 -0.59 2.53
CA SER A 112 -10.40 -2.04 2.64
C SER A 112 -11.65 -2.44 1.86
N ASP A 113 -12.73 -1.66 1.91
CA ASP A 113 -13.94 -1.90 1.10
C ASP A 113 -13.63 -1.84 -0.40
N GLN A 114 -12.83 -0.86 -0.83
CA GLN A 114 -12.42 -0.71 -2.22
C GLN A 114 -11.53 -1.87 -2.70
N VAL A 115 -10.56 -2.29 -1.89
CA VAL A 115 -9.68 -3.43 -2.22
C VAL A 115 -10.48 -4.73 -2.24
N ALA A 116 -11.36 -4.96 -1.26
CA ALA A 116 -12.21 -6.14 -1.22
C ALA A 116 -13.14 -6.19 -2.45
N SER A 117 -13.75 -5.07 -2.82
CA SER A 117 -14.57 -4.97 -4.03
C SER A 117 -13.76 -5.22 -5.30
N TYR A 118 -12.55 -4.68 -5.37
CA TYR A 118 -11.64 -4.89 -6.50
C TYR A 118 -11.22 -6.35 -6.64
N LEU A 119 -10.96 -7.05 -5.53
CA LEU A 119 -10.63 -8.47 -5.50
C LEU A 119 -11.84 -9.39 -5.79
N ALA A 120 -13.07 -8.91 -5.59
CA ALA A 120 -14.30 -9.67 -5.81
C ALA A 120 -14.92 -9.46 -7.20
N GLY A 121 -14.53 -8.39 -7.90
CA GLY A 121 -14.99 -8.04 -9.25
C GLY A 121 -14.18 -8.68 -10.39
N GLU A 122 -13.37 -9.68 -10.06
CA GLU A 122 -12.72 -10.61 -10.98
C GLU A 122 -13.35 -12.00 -10.86
#